data_AF-A0A2Z6NFX4-F1
#
_entry.id   AF-A0A2Z6NFX4-F1
#
_cell.length_a   1.000
_cell.length_b   1.000
_cell.length_c   1.000
_cell.angle_alpha   90.00
_cell.angle_beta   90.00
_cell.angle_gamma   90.00
#
_symmetry.space_group_name_H-M   'P 1'
#
loop_
_entity.id
_entity.type
_entity.pdbx_description
1 polymer ?
#
loop_
_entity_poly.entity_id
_entity_poly.type
_entity_poly.pdbx_seq_one_letter_code
_entity_poly.pdbx_strand_id
1 'polypeptide(L)'
;MAEENSQASSSSKMVTLKASDDALFEVELNIAQEMKTVQVYIDDSEDIEIIPIPNVSGKHLAIIIEYIKKQSKESDADFGKEWSLDDMMELLLAANYLELSSLLQCLCQAIADRIKNKSPEFVRKVFNVENDYSPEEEAELRKEVAWAFEGVDRD
;
A
#
# COMPACT_ATOMS: atom_id res chain seq x y z
N MET A 1 4.20 -53.35 4.24
CA MET A 1 4.31 -52.82 5.62
C MET A 1 4.58 -51.34 5.48
N ALA A 2 3.84 -50.54 6.24
CA ALA A 2 3.49 -49.16 5.97
C ALA A 2 4.69 -48.21 5.76
N GLU A 3 4.56 -47.35 4.75
CA GLU A 3 5.31 -46.10 4.62
C GLU A 3 4.80 -45.14 5.71
N GLU A 4 5.68 -44.76 6.63
CA GLU A 4 5.44 -43.69 7.59
C GLU A 4 5.40 -42.35 6.86
N ASN A 5 4.18 -41.88 6.58
CA ASN A 5 3.92 -40.49 6.21
C ASN A 5 4.01 -39.61 7.46
N SER A 6 5.22 -39.18 7.80
CA SER A 6 5.46 -38.15 8.81
C SER A 6 5.01 -36.79 8.28
N GLN A 7 3.74 -36.48 8.51
CA GLN A 7 3.17 -35.15 8.35
C GLN A 7 3.85 -34.23 9.38
N ALA A 8 4.93 -33.56 8.97
CA ALA A 8 5.60 -32.56 9.78
C ALA A 8 4.63 -31.38 9.98
N SER A 9 4.05 -31.29 11.17
CA SER A 9 3.41 -30.07 11.65
C SER A 9 4.48 -28.99 11.75
N SER A 10 4.61 -28.12 10.75
CA SER A 10 5.40 -26.90 10.91
C SER A 10 4.70 -26.07 11.97
N SER A 11 5.31 -25.91 13.15
CA SER A 11 4.85 -24.91 14.10
C SER A 11 5.13 -23.53 13.49
N SER A 12 4.14 -22.90 12.88
CA SER A 12 4.27 -21.52 12.41
C SER A 12 4.58 -20.63 13.62
N LYS A 13 5.79 -20.08 13.69
CA LYS A 13 6.12 -19.06 14.71
C LYS A 13 5.22 -17.85 14.45
N MET A 14 4.56 -17.34 15.47
CA MET A 14 3.67 -16.19 15.40
C MET A 14 4.36 -14.97 16.01
N VAL A 15 4.08 -13.78 15.47
CA VAL A 15 4.51 -12.50 16.02
C VAL A 15 3.32 -11.57 16.15
N THR A 16 3.34 -10.68 17.15
CA THR A 16 2.29 -9.68 17.34
C THR A 16 2.76 -8.33 16.81
N LEU A 17 2.00 -7.74 15.88
CA LEU A 17 2.20 -6.37 15.40
C LEU A 17 1.20 -5.44 16.08
N LYS A 18 1.64 -4.27 16.53
CA LYS A 18 0.80 -3.24 17.13
C LYS A 18 0.72 -2.02 16.22
N ALA A 19 -0.44 -1.75 15.65
CA ALA A 19 -0.71 -0.60 14.79
C ALA A 19 -0.74 0.74 15.58
N SER A 20 -0.83 1.85 14.86
CA SER A 20 -0.84 3.20 15.41
C SER A 20 -2.07 3.53 16.26
N ASP A 21 -3.18 2.83 16.02
CA ASP A 21 -4.45 2.90 16.75
C ASP A 21 -4.56 1.86 17.87
N ASP A 22 -3.41 1.36 18.34
CA ASP A 22 -3.27 0.30 19.35
C ASP A 22 -3.88 -1.06 18.96
N ALA A 23 -4.33 -1.23 17.71
CA ALA A 23 -4.84 -2.51 17.23
C ALA A 23 -3.71 -3.55 17.14
N LEU A 24 -3.98 -4.76 17.64
CA LEU A 24 -3.02 -5.86 17.69
C LEU A 24 -3.33 -6.90 16.61
N PHE A 25 -2.31 -7.36 15.91
CA PHE A 25 -2.39 -8.34 14.84
C PHE A 25 -1.42 -9.47 15.09
N GLU A 26 -1.93 -10.68 15.27
CA GLU A 26 -1.13 -11.88 15.34
C GLU A 26 -0.92 -12.44 13.92
N VAL A 27 0.32 -12.52 13.48
CA VAL A 27 0.68 -12.96 12.13
C VAL A 27 1.78 -14.00 12.16
N GLU A 28 1.78 -14.89 11.18
CA GLU A 28 2.86 -15.86 11.01
C GLU A 28 4.18 -15.13 10.66
N LEU A 29 5.31 -15.69 11.12
CA LEU A 29 6.65 -15.12 10.93
C LEU A 29 6.97 -14.89 9.45
N ASN A 30 6.52 -15.78 8.56
CA ASN A 30 6.72 -15.63 7.12
C ASN A 30 6.04 -14.37 6.56
N ILE A 31 4.84 -14.02 7.04
CA ILE A 31 4.12 -12.80 6.63
C ILE A 31 4.81 -11.56 7.19
N ALA A 32 5.27 -11.64 8.45
CA ALA A 32 6.01 -10.55 9.07
C ALA A 32 7.35 -10.27 8.37
N GLN A 33 8.05 -11.31 7.91
CA GLN A 33 9.33 -11.20 7.21
C GLN A 33 9.24 -10.57 5.81
N GLU A 34 8.05 -10.58 5.19
CA GLU A 34 7.84 -9.85 3.92
C GLU A 34 7.88 -8.33 4.13
N MET A 35 7.56 -7.85 5.34
CA MET A 35 7.70 -6.44 5.71
C MET A 35 9.15 -6.21 6.18
N LYS A 36 10.01 -5.61 5.35
CA LYS A 36 11.45 -5.52 5.68
C LYS A 36 11.72 -4.72 6.95
N THR A 37 10.93 -3.69 7.22
CA THR A 37 11.03 -2.91 8.47
C THR A 37 10.77 -3.77 9.70
N VAL A 38 9.83 -4.71 9.60
CA VAL A 38 9.51 -5.68 10.66
C VAL A 38 10.60 -6.74 10.73
N GLN A 39 11.14 -7.18 9.59
CA GLN A 39 12.26 -8.11 9.54
C GLN A 39 13.49 -7.57 10.27
N VAL A 40 13.89 -6.31 10.02
CA VAL A 40 15.01 -5.67 10.74
C VAL A 40 14.77 -5.68 12.24
N TYR A 41 13.53 -5.41 12.68
CA TYR A 41 13.18 -5.46 14.09
C TYR A 41 13.28 -6.88 14.67
N ILE A 42 12.90 -7.90 13.88
CA ILE A 42 13.00 -9.32 14.25
C ILE A 42 14.46 -9.76 14.40
N ASP A 43 15.31 -9.36 13.46
CA ASP A 43 16.72 -9.78 13.45
C ASP A 43 17.54 -9.14 14.59
N ASP A 44 17.15 -7.93 15.03
CA ASP A 44 17.84 -7.18 16.08
C ASP A 44 17.39 -7.52 17.51
N SER A 45 16.34 -8.33 17.70
CA SER A 45 15.76 -8.58 19.04
C SER A 45 15.51 -10.07 19.31
N GLU A 46 16.11 -10.59 20.39
CA GLU A 46 16.00 -12.01 20.78
C GLU A 46 14.68 -12.36 21.48
N ASP A 47 14.04 -11.38 22.15
CA ASP A 47 12.79 -11.52 22.91
C ASP A 47 11.74 -10.50 22.42
N ILE A 48 11.02 -10.84 21.35
CA ILE A 48 9.99 -9.96 20.77
C ILE A 48 8.61 -10.53 21.06
N GLU A 49 7.91 -9.92 22.01
CA GLU A 49 6.48 -10.21 22.23
C GLU A 49 5.58 -9.36 21.29
N ILE A 50 5.92 -8.09 21.09
CA ILE A 50 5.10 -7.13 20.32
C ILE A 50 5.98 -6.14 19.53
N ILE A 51 5.74 -6.05 18.23
CA ILE A 51 6.43 -5.12 17.32
C ILE A 51 5.54 -3.90 17.07
N PRO A 52 5.97 -2.68 17.45
CA PRO A 52 5.19 -1.47 17.21
C PRO A 52 5.32 -0.97 15.75
N ILE A 53 4.19 -0.65 15.13
CA ILE A 53 4.03 -0.11 13.77
C ILE A 53 3.28 1.24 13.88
N PRO A 54 3.94 2.31 14.38
CA PRO A 54 3.27 3.56 14.76
C PRO A 54 2.77 4.40 13.58
N ASN A 55 3.20 4.11 12.35
CA ASN A 55 2.86 4.89 11.16
C ASN A 55 1.78 4.24 10.28
N VAL A 56 1.16 3.15 10.74
CA VAL A 56 0.14 2.42 9.99
C VAL A 56 -1.06 2.18 10.90
N SER A 57 -2.26 2.59 10.47
CA SER A 57 -3.49 2.31 11.21
C SER A 57 -3.87 0.82 11.10
N GLY A 58 -4.66 0.31 12.04
CA GLY A 58 -5.08 -1.08 12.04
C GLY A 58 -5.85 -1.46 10.78
N LYS A 59 -6.69 -0.55 10.25
CA LYS A 59 -7.38 -0.74 8.97
C LYS A 59 -6.39 -1.05 7.84
N HIS A 60 -5.36 -0.23 7.69
CA HIS A 60 -4.38 -0.38 6.61
C HIS A 60 -3.44 -1.58 6.85
N LEU A 61 -3.06 -1.83 8.10
CA LEU A 61 -2.25 -3.00 8.45
C LEU A 61 -2.99 -4.30 8.17
N ALA A 62 -4.30 -4.38 8.44
CA ALA A 62 -5.13 -5.54 8.12
C ALA A 62 -5.12 -5.84 6.61
N ILE A 63 -5.34 -4.81 5.78
CA ILE A 63 -5.30 -4.92 4.31
C ILE A 63 -3.94 -5.41 3.81
N ILE A 64 -2.86 -4.90 4.40
CA ILE A 64 -1.48 -5.30 4.04
C ILE A 64 -1.22 -6.77 4.40
N ILE A 65 -1.66 -7.21 5.58
CA ILE A 65 -1.52 -8.61 6.00
C ILE A 65 -2.32 -9.52 5.06
N GLU A 66 -3.55 -9.14 4.69
CA GLU A 66 -4.33 -9.88 3.70
C GLU A 66 -3.66 -9.92 2.33
N TYR A 67 -3.08 -8.80 1.89
CA TYR A 67 -2.34 -8.73 0.63
C TYR A 67 -1.18 -9.74 0.61
N ILE A 68 -0.35 -9.76 1.65
CA ILE A 68 0.80 -10.67 1.72
C ILE A 68 0.33 -12.14 1.74
N LYS A 69 -0.70 -12.45 2.54
CA LYS A 69 -1.32 -13.79 2.57
C LYS A 69 -1.81 -14.21 1.20
N LYS A 70 -2.42 -13.29 0.45
CA LYS A 70 -2.98 -13.52 -0.87
C LYS A 70 -1.92 -13.59 -1.98
N GLN A 71 -0.83 -12.84 -1.87
CA GLN A 71 0.27 -12.91 -2.84
C GLN A 71 0.97 -14.29 -2.85
N SER A 72 0.84 -15.06 -1.76
CA SER A 72 1.22 -16.49 -1.74
C SER A 72 0.27 -17.40 -2.57
N LYS A 73 -0.91 -16.91 -2.96
CA LYS A 73 -2.00 -17.64 -3.63
C LYS A 73 -2.63 -16.80 -4.76
N GLU A 74 -1.95 -16.75 -5.90
CA GLU A 74 -2.41 -16.16 -7.18
C GLU A 74 -2.79 -14.66 -7.19
N SER A 75 -2.26 -13.97 -8.20
CA SER A 75 -2.47 -12.53 -8.48
C SER A 75 -3.93 -12.22 -8.72
N ASP A 76 -4.60 -11.60 -7.76
CA ASP A 76 -5.93 -11.06 -7.97
C ASP A 76 -5.86 -9.64 -8.50
N ALA A 77 -6.11 -9.51 -9.80
CA ALA A 77 -6.20 -8.24 -10.52
C ALA A 77 -7.34 -7.35 -10.03
N ASP A 78 -8.13 -7.80 -9.05
CA ASP A 78 -9.20 -7.03 -8.41
C ASP A 78 -8.80 -6.39 -7.07
N PHE A 79 -7.59 -6.66 -6.58
CA PHE A 79 -7.12 -6.11 -5.30
C PHE A 79 -7.06 -4.58 -5.36
N GLY A 80 -7.93 -3.93 -4.58
CA GLY A 80 -7.99 -2.49 -4.44
C GLY A 80 -8.79 -1.73 -5.49
N LYS A 81 -9.51 -2.39 -6.41
CA LYS A 81 -10.31 -1.67 -7.42
C LYS A 81 -11.38 -0.75 -6.82
N GLU A 82 -11.97 -1.14 -5.70
CA GLU A 82 -13.07 -0.40 -5.04
C GLU A 82 -12.60 0.58 -3.95
N TRP A 83 -11.30 0.72 -3.70
CA TRP A 83 -10.83 1.59 -2.63
C TRP A 83 -10.99 3.07 -2.99
N SER A 84 -11.25 3.89 -1.98
CA SER A 84 -11.19 5.35 -2.14
C SER A 84 -9.76 5.78 -2.49
N LEU A 85 -9.61 6.94 -3.13
CA LEU A 85 -8.27 7.50 -3.39
C LEU A 85 -7.52 7.77 -2.08
N ASP A 86 -8.23 8.23 -1.04
CA ASP A 86 -7.66 8.48 0.28
C ASP A 86 -7.08 7.19 0.89
N ASP A 87 -7.84 6.09 0.85
CA ASP A 87 -7.37 4.79 1.34
C ASP A 87 -6.17 4.27 0.54
N MET A 88 -6.14 4.52 -0.78
CA MET A 88 -4.98 4.17 -1.62
C MET A 88 -3.74 4.97 -1.25
N MET A 89 -3.88 6.27 -0.95
CA MET A 89 -2.77 7.12 -0.51
C MET A 89 -2.25 6.69 0.85
N GLU A 90 -3.13 6.41 1.82
CA GLU A 90 -2.72 5.91 3.14
C GLU A 90 -2.02 4.54 3.04
N LEU A 91 -2.54 3.63 2.20
CA LEU A 91 -1.88 2.37 1.90
C LEU A 91 -0.56 2.54 1.18
N LEU A 92 -0.42 3.53 0.30
CA LEU A 92 0.83 3.83 -0.40
C LEU A 92 1.92 4.24 0.60
N LEU A 93 1.57 5.12 1.55
CA LEU A 93 2.48 5.54 2.62
C LEU A 93 2.84 4.36 3.54
N ALA A 94 1.86 3.52 3.88
CA ALA A 94 2.10 2.33 4.71
C ALA A 94 2.97 1.28 3.99
N ALA A 95 2.73 1.03 2.70
CA ALA A 95 3.53 0.13 1.89
C ALA A 95 4.97 0.63 1.72
N ASN A 96 5.16 1.94 1.55
CA ASN A 96 6.48 2.56 1.54
C ASN A 96 7.17 2.42 2.91
N TYR A 97 6.46 2.69 4.00
CA TYR A 97 6.99 2.58 5.35
C TYR A 97 7.43 1.16 5.72
N LEU A 98 6.64 0.15 5.34
CA LEU A 98 6.95 -1.27 5.57
C LEU A 98 7.86 -1.90 4.50
N GLU A 99 8.32 -1.10 3.54
CA GLU A 99 9.17 -1.48 2.41
C GLU A 99 8.60 -2.62 1.52
N LEU A 100 7.28 -2.63 1.33
CA LEU A 100 6.58 -3.60 0.50
C LEU A 100 6.56 -3.17 -0.97
N SER A 101 7.65 -3.45 -1.69
CA SER A 101 7.85 -2.99 -3.07
C SER A 101 6.76 -3.44 -4.04
N SER A 102 6.23 -4.66 -3.90
CA SER A 102 5.16 -5.17 -4.79
C SER A 102 3.86 -4.39 -4.61
N LEU A 103 3.43 -4.20 -3.36
CA LEU A 103 2.23 -3.44 -3.02
C LEU A 103 2.37 -1.98 -3.44
N LEU A 104 3.53 -1.37 -3.18
CA LEU A 104 3.82 0.00 -3.56
C LEU A 104 3.69 0.20 -5.08
N GLN A 105 4.25 -0.70 -5.88
CA GLN A 105 4.13 -0.64 -7.35
C GLN A 105 2.69 -0.80 -7.82
N CYS A 106 1.94 -1.74 -7.26
CA CYS A 106 0.52 -1.93 -7.58
C CYS A 106 -0.31 -0.68 -7.27
N LEU A 107 -0.10 -0.06 -6.10
CA LEU A 107 -0.79 1.17 -5.70
C LEU A 107 -0.40 2.37 -6.57
N CYS A 108 0.89 2.54 -6.87
CA CYS A 108 1.36 3.58 -7.80
C CYS A 108 0.68 3.46 -9.17
N GLN A 109 0.59 2.25 -9.72
CA GLN A 109 -0.06 2.02 -11.00
C GLN A 109 -1.57 2.32 -10.93
N ALA A 110 -2.25 1.86 -9.88
CA ALA A 110 -3.68 2.12 -9.69
C ALA A 110 -3.99 3.62 -9.56
N ILE A 111 -3.18 4.37 -8.81
CA ILE A 111 -3.31 5.82 -8.70
C ILE A 111 -3.02 6.49 -10.05
N ALA A 112 -1.96 6.08 -10.75
CA ALA A 112 -1.61 6.58 -12.07
C ALA A 112 -2.74 6.38 -13.09
N ASP A 113 -3.38 5.20 -13.09
CA ASP A 113 -4.51 4.89 -13.96
C ASP A 113 -5.75 5.74 -13.65
N ARG A 114 -5.97 6.12 -12.38
CA ARG A 114 -7.08 6.97 -11.95
C ARG A 114 -6.91 8.45 -12.31
N ILE A 115 -5.67 8.93 -12.36
CA ILE A 115 -5.36 10.31 -12.75
C ILE A 115 -5.05 10.46 -14.24
N LYS A 116 -4.88 9.34 -14.94
CA LYS A 116 -4.65 9.32 -16.39
C LYS A 116 -5.80 9.99 -17.11
N ASN A 117 -5.47 10.90 -18.03
CA ASN A 117 -6.44 11.67 -18.82
C ASN A 117 -7.44 12.51 -18.00
N LYS A 118 -7.14 12.79 -16.72
CA LYS A 118 -7.93 13.70 -15.89
C LYS A 118 -7.39 15.14 -15.97
N SER A 119 -8.23 16.09 -15.60
CA SER A 119 -7.86 17.51 -15.64
C SER A 119 -6.77 17.83 -14.61
N PRO A 120 -5.90 18.85 -14.85
CA PRO A 120 -4.95 19.33 -13.84
C PRO A 120 -5.63 19.74 -12.53
N GLU A 121 -6.86 20.23 -12.59
CA GLU A 121 -7.69 20.58 -11.44
C GLU A 121 -8.06 19.35 -10.61
N PHE A 122 -8.46 18.26 -11.27
CA PHE A 122 -8.71 16.99 -10.61
C PHE A 122 -7.44 16.44 -9.96
N VAL A 123 -6.32 16.42 -10.67
CA VAL A 123 -5.05 15.93 -10.13
C VAL A 123 -4.61 16.75 -8.91
N ARG A 124 -4.69 18.09 -9.01
CA ARG A 124 -4.41 18.99 -7.86
C ARG A 124 -5.29 18.66 -6.67
N LYS A 125 -6.58 18.41 -6.88
CA LYS A 125 -7.50 18.01 -5.81
C LYS A 125 -7.13 16.65 -5.20
N VAL A 126 -6.80 15.66 -6.01
CA VAL A 126 -6.43 14.30 -5.54
C VAL A 126 -5.18 14.34 -4.67
N PHE A 127 -4.17 15.11 -5.05
CA PHE A 127 -2.92 15.23 -4.29
C PHE A 127 -2.95 16.37 -3.26
N ASN A 128 -4.09 17.04 -3.09
CA ASN A 128 -4.27 18.19 -2.21
C ASN A 128 -3.19 19.28 -2.43
N VAL A 129 -2.92 19.61 -3.69
CA VAL A 129 -1.95 20.61 -4.14
C VAL A 129 -2.68 21.91 -4.44
N GLU A 130 -2.24 23.00 -3.82
CA GLU A 130 -2.71 24.36 -4.12
C GLU A 130 -2.13 24.83 -5.46
N ASN A 131 -2.95 25.51 -6.27
CA ASN A 131 -2.47 26.11 -7.52
C ASN A 131 -1.66 27.37 -7.22
N ASP A 132 -0.37 27.33 -7.51
CA ASP A 132 0.58 28.41 -7.27
C ASP A 132 0.81 29.32 -8.49
N TYR A 133 0.18 29.01 -9.63
CA TYR A 133 0.20 29.86 -10.82
C TYR A 133 -0.73 31.07 -10.67
N SER A 134 -0.29 32.23 -11.15
CA SER A 134 -1.20 33.36 -11.36
C SER A 134 -2.20 33.04 -12.49
N PRO A 135 -3.38 33.71 -12.52
CA PRO A 135 -4.37 33.49 -13.57
C PRO A 135 -3.85 33.77 -14.99
N GLU A 136 -2.88 34.69 -15.13
CA GLU A 136 -2.26 35.03 -16.41
C GLU A 136 -1.30 33.91 -16.86
N GLU A 137 -0.40 33.47 -15.98
CA GLU A 137 0.53 32.37 -16.26
C GLU A 137 -0.21 31.06 -16.57
N GLU A 138 -1.27 30.74 -15.83
CA GLU A 138 -2.06 29.54 -16.11
C GLU A 138 -2.78 29.63 -17.46
N ALA A 139 -3.26 30.82 -17.84
CA ALA A 139 -3.90 31.03 -19.14
C ALA A 139 -2.90 30.95 -20.30
N GLU A 140 -1.68 31.44 -20.12
CA GLU A 140 -0.60 31.28 -21.10
C GLU A 140 -0.19 29.83 -21.24
N LEU A 141 0.03 29.12 -20.13
CA LEU A 141 0.33 27.69 -20.14
C LEU A 141 -0.78 26.88 -20.81
N ARG A 142 -2.06 27.14 -20.50
CA ARG A 142 -3.18 26.46 -21.17
C ARG A 142 -3.22 26.69 -22.68
N LYS A 143 -2.75 27.84 -23.18
CA LYS A 143 -2.63 28.09 -24.63
C LYS A 143 -1.44 27.33 -25.22
N GLU A 144 -0.29 27.31 -24.55
CA GLU A 144 0.91 26.62 -25.03
C GLU A 144 0.76 25.10 -25.06
N VAL A 145 0.14 24.53 -24.02
CA VAL A 145 -0.13 23.08 -23.90
C VAL A 145 -1.59 22.74 -24.20
N ALA A 146 -2.25 23.48 -25.10
CA ALA A 146 -3.63 23.24 -25.50
C ALA A 146 -3.90 21.78 -25.92
N TRP A 147 -2.91 21.14 -26.55
CA TRP A 147 -2.96 19.72 -26.95
C TRP A 147 -3.18 18.75 -25.77
N ALA A 148 -2.76 19.10 -24.56
CA ALA A 148 -2.89 18.26 -23.37
C ALA A 148 -4.32 18.27 -22.78
N PHE A 149 -5.18 19.19 -23.24
CA PHE A 149 -6.56 19.31 -22.80
C PHE A 149 -7.56 18.68 -23.79
N GLU A 150 -7.08 18.14 -24.90
CA GLU A 150 -7.92 17.43 -25.87
C GLU A 150 -8.15 15.98 -25.43
N GLY A 151 -9.42 15.53 -25.37
CA GLY A 151 -9.75 14.16 -24.99
C GLY A 151 -9.62 13.83 -23.50
N VAL A 152 -9.61 14.86 -22.63
CA VAL A 152 -9.66 14.71 -21.17
C VAL A 152 -11.03 14.18 -20.76
N ASP A 153 -11.04 13.17 -19.88
CA ASP A 153 -12.26 12.61 -19.33
C ASP A 153 -12.95 13.65 -18.44
N ARG A 154 -14.29 13.66 -18.42
CA ARG A 154 -15.01 14.51 -17.47
C ARG A 154 -14.66 14.09 -16.05
N ASP A 155 -14.34 15.07 -15.21
CA ASP A 155 -13.89 14.86 -13.82
C ASP A 155 -14.91 14.10 -12.98
#